data_AF-A0A329STP2-F1
#
_entry.id   AF-A0A329STP2-F1
#
_cell.length_a   1.000
_cell.length_b   1.000
_cell.length_c   1.000
_cell.angle_alpha   90.00
_cell.angle_beta   90.00
_cell.angle_gamma   90.00
#
_symmetry.space_group_name_H-M   'P 1'
#
loop_
_entity.id
_entity.type
_entity.pdbx_description
1 polymer ?
#
loop_
_entity_poly.entity_id
_entity_poly.type
_entity_poly.pdbx_seq_one_letter_code
_entity_poly.pdbx_strand_id
1 'polypeptide(L)'
;MRLAYALLLAVCIAITACDALSAFGDYGYEAAAMQNAKLRGMPDKRLLRSDNFAPENDAVDAEERGIPGLLKLKEFAKTKKNNGRLRKYASLVTKGYSDDAIFKTWMKETKVLDRVYNSWFRLRKSDKDTSELMFKNGVSPQNLYRILDKRGVGMDGMYKLWRDLGLDERRIYNIWVTGEKKKTSGEIYEVWYKAGKSKRDILSLLGINQRNVDTNYNRGFWLCYN
;
A
#
# COMPACT_ATOMS: atom_id res chain seq x y z
N MET A 1 30.73 3.32 46.53
CA MET A 1 31.07 2.36 45.45
C MET A 1 29.87 1.62 44.87
N ARG A 2 28.81 1.25 45.62
CA ARG A 2 27.66 0.49 45.08
C ARG A 2 26.86 1.21 43.98
N LEU A 3 26.81 2.55 44.02
CA LEU A 3 26.01 3.36 43.09
C LEU A 3 26.67 3.49 41.69
N ALA A 4 28.01 3.52 41.65
CA ALA A 4 28.75 3.52 40.39
C ALA A 4 28.61 2.17 39.65
N TYR A 5 28.63 1.06 40.38
CA TYR A 5 28.41 -0.27 39.82
C TYR A 5 26.98 -0.46 39.29
N ALA A 6 25.98 0.12 39.95
CA ALA A 6 24.60 0.07 39.49
C ALA A 6 24.39 0.84 38.16
N LEU A 7 25.04 2.00 38.01
CA LEU A 7 25.00 2.77 36.77
C LEU A 7 25.75 2.07 35.63
N LEU A 8 26.89 1.43 35.93
CA LEU A 8 27.66 0.67 34.94
C LEU A 8 26.90 -0.57 34.46
N LEU A 9 26.21 -1.27 35.37
CA LEU A 9 25.32 -2.39 35.02
C LEU A 9 24.13 -1.96 34.17
N ALA A 10 23.51 -0.81 34.47
CA ALA A 10 22.39 -0.29 33.68
C ALA A 10 22.81 0.08 32.25
N VAL A 11 24.02 0.66 32.08
CA VAL A 11 24.58 0.98 30.76
C VAL A 11 24.95 -0.28 29.97
N CYS A 12 25.51 -1.31 30.62
CA CYS A 12 25.82 -2.58 29.95
C CYS A 12 24.57 -3.35 29.50
N ILE A 13 23.47 -3.28 30.25
CA ILE A 13 22.18 -3.89 29.87
C ILE A 13 21.55 -3.14 28.68
N ALA A 14 21.71 -1.82 28.59
CA ALA A 14 21.22 -1.04 27.46
C ALA A 14 21.98 -1.31 26.14
N ILE A 15 23.29 -1.56 26.22
CA ILE A 15 24.13 -1.87 25.04
C ILE A 15 23.84 -3.29 24.54
N THR A 16 23.77 -4.28 25.43
CA THR A 16 23.47 -5.67 25.04
C THR A 16 22.04 -5.87 24.50
N ALA A 17 21.07 -5.03 24.89
CA ALA A 17 19.73 -5.04 24.31
C ALA A 17 19.66 -4.42 22.89
N CYS A 18 20.61 -3.55 22.51
CA CYS A 18 20.69 -3.00 21.16
C CYS A 18 21.30 -3.97 20.14
N ASP A 19 22.28 -4.77 20.56
CA ASP A 19 22.96 -5.73 19.67
C ASP A 19 22.11 -7.00 19.42
N ALA A 20 21.25 -7.39 20.37
CA ALA A 20 20.34 -8.52 20.18
C ALA A 20 19.19 -8.25 19.18
N LEU A 21 18.88 -6.98 18.90
CA LEU A 21 17.88 -6.56 17.91
C LEU A 21 18.45 -6.42 16.48
N SER A 22 19.78 -6.35 16.35
CA SER A 22 20.47 -6.26 15.04
C SER A 22 20.86 -7.64 14.47
N ALA A 23 20.83 -8.71 15.27
CA ALA A 23 21.10 -10.08 14.83
C ALA A 23 19.88 -10.82 14.21
N PHE A 24 18.70 -10.21 14.15
CA PHE A 24 17.48 -10.82 13.57
C PHE A 24 17.18 -10.37 12.12
N GLY A 25 18.16 -9.76 11.45
CA GLY A 25 17.99 -9.15 10.13
C GLY A 25 18.53 -9.93 8.94
N ASP A 26 18.90 -11.21 9.08
CA ASP A 26 19.54 -11.95 7.98
C ASP A 26 19.00 -13.36 7.77
N TYR A 27 17.74 -13.45 7.35
CA TYR A 27 17.21 -14.63 6.65
C TYR A 27 16.14 -14.18 5.66
N GLY A 28 16.54 -13.92 4.41
CA GLY A 28 15.53 -13.58 3.40
C GLY A 28 16.02 -13.21 2.00
N TYR A 29 17.26 -13.50 1.62
CA TYR A 29 17.73 -13.20 0.26
C TYR A 29 18.56 -14.33 -0.36
N GLU A 30 18.06 -15.56 -0.37
CA GLU A 30 18.69 -16.59 -1.22
C GLU A 30 17.78 -17.75 -1.70
N ALA A 31 16.48 -17.53 -1.86
CA ALA A 31 15.57 -18.57 -2.37
C ALA A 31 15.02 -18.33 -3.80
N ALA A 32 15.31 -17.18 -4.42
CA ALA A 32 14.73 -16.83 -5.73
C ALA A 32 15.68 -17.00 -6.94
N ALA A 33 16.96 -17.28 -6.72
CA ALA A 33 17.95 -17.37 -7.80
C ALA A 33 18.16 -18.79 -8.38
N MET A 34 17.66 -19.85 -7.73
CA MET A 34 18.02 -21.24 -8.10
C MET A 34 16.97 -22.02 -8.92
N GLN A 35 15.82 -21.43 -9.29
CA GLN A 35 14.78 -22.16 -10.04
C GLN A 35 14.68 -21.85 -11.54
N ASN A 36 15.46 -20.90 -12.08
CA ASN A 36 15.37 -20.52 -13.50
C ASN A 36 16.38 -21.20 -14.44
N ALA A 37 17.15 -22.19 -13.97
CA ALA A 37 18.17 -22.85 -14.79
C ALA A 37 17.71 -24.15 -15.49
N LYS A 38 16.44 -24.58 -15.39
CA LYS A 38 16.07 -25.93 -15.87
C LYS A 38 14.76 -26.06 -16.65
N LEU A 39 14.39 -25.11 -17.50
CA LEU A 39 13.32 -25.32 -18.50
C LEU A 39 13.47 -24.35 -19.69
N ARG A 40 14.55 -24.51 -20.44
CA ARG A 40 14.69 -23.92 -21.78
C ARG A 40 15.18 -25.00 -22.75
N GLY A 41 14.23 -25.68 -23.39
CA GLY A 41 14.45 -26.60 -24.50
C GLY A 41 13.22 -26.57 -25.40
N MET A 42 13.40 -26.08 -26.63
CA MET A 42 12.40 -25.92 -27.71
C MET A 42 11.63 -27.23 -28.04
N PRO A 43 10.53 -27.14 -28.80
CA PRO A 43 10.68 -27.39 -30.24
C PRO A 43 9.91 -26.43 -31.17
N ASP A 44 10.44 -26.43 -32.39
CA ASP A 44 10.18 -25.64 -33.58
C ASP A 44 8.96 -26.17 -34.40
N LYS A 45 8.31 -25.24 -35.13
CA LYS A 45 7.70 -25.35 -36.49
C LYS A 45 6.56 -26.34 -36.83
N ARG A 46 5.45 -25.78 -37.35
CA ARG A 46 4.68 -26.11 -38.61
C ARG A 46 3.34 -25.33 -38.60
N LEU A 47 3.08 -24.28 -39.38
CA LEU A 47 2.73 -24.12 -40.82
C LEU A 47 1.42 -24.81 -41.32
N LEU A 48 0.43 -23.94 -41.69
CA LEU A 48 -0.51 -23.95 -42.84
C LEU A 48 -2.04 -24.23 -42.68
N ARG A 49 -2.83 -23.26 -43.23
CA ARG A 49 -4.15 -23.29 -43.94
C ARG A 49 -5.43 -23.63 -43.14
N SER A 50 -6.66 -23.21 -43.51
CA SER A 50 -7.28 -22.13 -44.35
C SER A 50 -8.81 -22.24 -44.17
N ASP A 51 -9.51 -21.10 -44.30
CA ASP A 51 -10.87 -20.85 -44.81
C ASP A 51 -12.20 -21.26 -44.09
N ASN A 52 -12.94 -20.17 -43.81
CA ASN A 52 -14.35 -19.84 -44.11
C ASN A 52 -15.51 -20.61 -43.46
N PHE A 53 -16.42 -19.87 -42.80
CA PHE A 53 -17.85 -19.72 -43.18
C PHE A 53 -18.57 -18.72 -42.25
N ALA A 54 -19.32 -17.79 -42.86
CA ALA A 54 -20.49 -17.09 -42.32
C ALA A 54 -21.60 -17.25 -43.39
N PRO A 55 -22.92 -17.20 -43.07
CA PRO A 55 -23.56 -15.94 -42.68
C PRO A 55 -24.74 -16.03 -41.68
N GLU A 56 -25.00 -14.88 -41.04
CA GLU A 56 -26.28 -14.18 -40.81
C GLU A 56 -27.54 -14.90 -40.27
N ASN A 57 -28.14 -14.29 -39.23
CA ASN A 57 -29.57 -14.39 -38.92
C ASN A 57 -30.02 -13.09 -38.21
N ASP A 58 -31.02 -12.44 -38.81
CA ASP A 58 -31.82 -11.34 -38.25
C ASP A 58 -32.72 -11.81 -37.09
N ALA A 59 -33.06 -10.89 -36.17
CA ALA A 59 -34.45 -10.54 -35.78
C ALA A 59 -34.56 -9.94 -34.34
N VAL A 60 -35.17 -8.74 -34.31
CA VAL A 60 -36.08 -8.10 -33.31
C VAL A 60 -35.61 -7.77 -31.88
N ASP A 61 -35.47 -6.46 -31.65
CA ASP A 61 -36.10 -5.61 -30.62
C ASP A 61 -36.31 -6.14 -29.17
N ALA A 62 -35.74 -5.42 -28.20
CA ALA A 62 -36.41 -4.96 -26.98
C ALA A 62 -35.40 -4.26 -26.04
N GLU A 63 -35.80 -3.08 -25.59
CA GLU A 63 -35.14 -2.27 -24.58
C GLU A 63 -34.84 -3.05 -23.29
N GLU A 64 -33.55 -3.28 -23.01
CA GLU A 64 -33.02 -3.21 -21.65
C GLU A 64 -31.50 -3.01 -21.74
N ARG A 65 -31.05 -1.76 -21.96
CA ARG A 65 -29.63 -1.39 -21.92
C ARG A 65 -29.09 -1.39 -20.48
N GLY A 66 -29.23 -2.52 -19.78
CA GLY A 66 -28.39 -2.86 -18.64
C GLY A 66 -27.04 -3.31 -19.17
N ILE A 67 -25.97 -2.56 -18.89
CA ILE A 67 -24.58 -2.83 -19.33
C ILE A 67 -24.30 -4.36 -19.30
N PRO A 68 -24.16 -5.05 -20.46
CA PRO A 68 -24.08 -6.51 -20.54
C PRO A 68 -22.86 -7.13 -19.82
N GLY A 69 -21.95 -6.30 -19.32
CA GLY A 69 -20.76 -6.69 -18.57
C GLY A 69 -20.98 -6.94 -17.08
N LEU A 70 -21.94 -6.28 -16.43
CA LEU A 70 -22.08 -6.34 -14.96
C LEU A 70 -22.75 -7.63 -14.47
N LEU A 71 -23.69 -8.18 -15.25
CA LEU A 71 -24.38 -9.43 -14.93
C LEU A 71 -23.47 -10.66 -15.05
N LYS A 72 -22.64 -10.72 -16.10
CA LYS A 72 -21.64 -11.79 -16.27
C LYS A 72 -20.61 -11.80 -15.12
N LEU A 73 -20.22 -10.63 -14.63
CA LEU A 73 -19.28 -10.52 -13.51
C LEU A 73 -19.87 -11.09 -12.21
N LYS A 74 -21.18 -10.90 -11.99
CA LYS A 74 -21.94 -11.44 -10.86
C LYS A 74 -22.03 -12.98 -10.89
N GLU A 75 -22.14 -13.59 -12.07
CA GLU A 75 -22.15 -15.06 -12.22
C GLU A 75 -20.78 -15.69 -11.95
N PHE A 76 -19.70 -15.07 -12.44
CA PHE A 76 -18.35 -15.59 -12.20
C PHE A 76 -17.92 -15.46 -10.72
N ALA A 77 -18.55 -14.60 -9.92
CA ALA A 77 -18.25 -14.35 -8.50
C ALA A 77 -18.44 -15.56 -7.55
N LYS A 78 -19.11 -16.64 -7.99
CA LYS A 78 -19.41 -17.81 -7.16
C LYS A 78 -18.24 -18.82 -6.96
N THR A 79 -17.08 -18.64 -7.60
CA THR A 79 -15.96 -19.62 -7.51
C THR A 79 -14.93 -19.26 -6.43
N LYS A 80 -14.88 -20.08 -5.37
CA LYS A 80 -14.02 -19.97 -4.19
C LYS A 80 -12.61 -20.54 -4.49
N LYS A 81 -11.66 -19.66 -4.86
CA LYS A 81 -10.20 -19.78 -4.65
C LYS A 81 -9.56 -18.45 -5.05
N ASN A 82 -8.61 -17.93 -4.28
CA ASN A 82 -7.94 -16.64 -4.55
C ASN A 82 -7.35 -16.52 -5.97
N ASN A 83 -7.00 -17.64 -6.62
CA ASN A 83 -6.55 -17.68 -8.02
C ASN A 83 -7.64 -17.30 -9.04
N GLY A 84 -8.92 -17.42 -8.66
CA GLY A 84 -10.05 -17.02 -9.49
C GLY A 84 -10.01 -15.52 -9.81
N ARG A 85 -9.58 -14.66 -8.87
CA ARG A 85 -9.46 -13.22 -9.15
C ARG A 85 -8.36 -12.87 -10.10
N LEU A 86 -7.20 -13.52 -9.98
CA LEU A 86 -6.07 -13.27 -10.87
C LEU A 86 -6.41 -13.70 -12.30
N ARG A 87 -7.05 -14.87 -12.47
CA ARG A 87 -7.55 -15.32 -13.78
C ARG A 87 -8.65 -14.42 -14.33
N LYS A 88 -9.58 -13.97 -13.48
CA LYS A 88 -10.60 -12.99 -13.87
C LYS A 88 -9.99 -11.66 -14.29
N TYR A 89 -8.97 -11.17 -13.58
CA TYR A 89 -8.27 -9.95 -13.94
C TYR A 89 -7.71 -10.04 -15.35
N ALA A 90 -6.93 -11.08 -15.64
CA ALA A 90 -6.38 -11.29 -16.98
C ALA A 90 -7.48 -11.34 -18.05
N SER A 91 -8.58 -12.06 -17.79
CA SER A 91 -9.72 -12.11 -18.72
C SER A 91 -10.46 -10.78 -18.89
N LEU A 92 -10.55 -9.95 -17.85
CA LEU A 92 -11.20 -8.64 -17.94
C LEU A 92 -10.31 -7.65 -18.69
N VAL A 93 -9.00 -7.69 -18.46
CA VAL A 93 -8.03 -6.88 -19.20
C VAL A 93 -8.03 -7.24 -20.68
N THR A 94 -8.05 -8.53 -21.06
CA THR A 94 -8.15 -8.93 -22.48
C THR A 94 -9.46 -8.51 -23.14
N LYS A 95 -10.52 -8.30 -22.34
CA LYS A 95 -11.80 -7.75 -22.79
C LYS A 95 -11.84 -6.21 -22.78
N GLY A 96 -10.72 -5.53 -22.50
CA GLY A 96 -10.60 -4.08 -22.54
C GLY A 96 -11.08 -3.34 -21.28
N TYR A 97 -11.30 -4.03 -20.15
CA TYR A 97 -11.68 -3.36 -18.91
C TYR A 97 -10.49 -2.64 -18.28
N SER A 98 -10.71 -1.40 -17.82
CA SER A 98 -9.71 -0.61 -17.10
C SER A 98 -9.53 -1.08 -15.66
N ASP A 99 -8.36 -0.80 -15.08
CA ASP A 99 -8.06 -1.09 -13.67
C ASP A 99 -9.09 -0.45 -12.72
N ASP A 100 -9.61 0.74 -13.05
CA ASP A 100 -10.68 1.43 -12.32
C ASP A 100 -12.00 0.66 -12.33
N ALA A 101 -12.44 0.18 -13.50
CA ALA A 101 -13.66 -0.61 -13.62
C ALA A 101 -13.56 -1.94 -12.85
N ILE A 102 -12.38 -2.58 -12.92
CA ILE A 102 -12.10 -3.83 -12.20
C ILE A 102 -12.09 -3.58 -10.69
N PHE A 103 -11.43 -2.52 -10.23
CA PHE A 103 -11.42 -2.12 -8.82
C PHE A 103 -12.84 -1.91 -8.29
N LYS A 104 -13.64 -1.10 -8.97
CA LYS A 104 -15.05 -0.81 -8.58
C LYS A 104 -15.86 -2.10 -8.48
N THR A 105 -15.65 -3.03 -9.39
CA THR A 105 -16.37 -4.30 -9.37
C THR A 105 -15.94 -5.18 -8.20
N TRP A 106 -14.64 -5.33 -7.97
CA TRP A 106 -14.12 -6.12 -6.84
C TRP A 106 -14.49 -5.53 -5.49
N MET A 107 -14.58 -4.19 -5.40
CA MET A 107 -15.08 -3.51 -4.21
C MET A 107 -16.56 -3.79 -3.97
N LYS A 108 -17.41 -3.79 -5.02
CA LYS A 108 -18.82 -4.16 -4.91
C LYS A 108 -19.02 -5.62 -4.45
N GLU A 109 -18.18 -6.53 -4.94
CA GLU A 109 -18.24 -7.95 -4.57
C GLU A 109 -17.80 -8.22 -3.13
N THR A 110 -16.67 -7.64 -2.71
CA THR A 110 -16.10 -7.95 -1.39
C THR A 110 -16.66 -7.09 -0.28
N LYS A 111 -16.86 -5.81 -0.56
CA LYS A 111 -16.98 -4.74 0.44
C LYS A 111 -15.83 -4.71 1.47
N VAL A 112 -14.69 -5.34 1.17
CA VAL A 112 -13.53 -5.45 2.07
C VAL A 112 -12.28 -4.96 1.34
N LEU A 113 -11.90 -3.72 1.64
CA LEU A 113 -10.81 -3.01 0.98
C LEU A 113 -9.46 -3.76 1.06
N ASP A 114 -9.14 -4.32 2.22
CA ASP A 114 -7.91 -5.09 2.44
C ASP A 114 -7.78 -6.28 1.48
N ARG A 115 -8.88 -6.99 1.20
CA ARG A 115 -8.88 -8.11 0.24
C ARG A 115 -8.66 -7.64 -1.18
N VAL A 116 -9.19 -6.45 -1.53
CA VAL A 116 -8.97 -5.86 -2.85
C VAL A 116 -7.52 -5.43 -2.98
N TYR A 117 -6.96 -4.75 -1.98
CA TYR A 117 -5.54 -4.37 -1.94
C TYR A 117 -4.63 -5.59 -2.13
N ASN A 118 -4.84 -6.64 -1.33
CA ASN A 118 -4.06 -7.87 -1.41
C ASN A 118 -4.19 -8.58 -2.77
N SER A 119 -5.31 -8.40 -3.47
CA SER A 119 -5.48 -8.94 -4.83
C SER A 119 -4.62 -8.17 -5.84
N TRP A 120 -4.56 -6.84 -5.76
CA TRP A 120 -3.69 -6.00 -6.59
C TRP A 120 -2.21 -6.25 -6.33
N PHE A 121 -1.83 -6.39 -5.06
CA PHE A 121 -0.46 -6.75 -4.70
C PHE A 121 -0.03 -8.12 -5.27
N ARG A 122 -0.93 -9.11 -5.26
CA ARG A 122 -0.68 -10.43 -5.89
C ARG A 122 -0.56 -10.38 -7.41
N LEU A 123 -1.14 -9.35 -8.04
CA LEU A 123 -0.91 -9.03 -9.46
C LEU A 123 0.45 -8.34 -9.69
N ARG A 124 1.31 -8.23 -8.66
CA ARG A 124 2.60 -7.55 -8.71
C ARG A 124 2.49 -6.05 -9.03
N LYS A 125 1.31 -5.44 -8.81
CA LYS A 125 1.20 -3.97 -8.83
C LYS A 125 1.96 -3.40 -7.63
N SER A 126 2.59 -2.24 -7.82
CA SER A 126 3.30 -1.57 -6.74
C SER A 126 2.32 -1.02 -5.69
N ASP A 127 2.83 -0.76 -4.49
CA ASP A 127 2.04 -0.08 -3.44
C ASP A 127 1.61 1.32 -3.87
N LYS A 128 2.43 1.99 -4.69
CA LYS A 128 2.11 3.28 -5.29
C LYS A 128 0.91 3.17 -6.23
N ASP A 129 0.98 2.32 -7.26
CA ASP A 129 -0.09 2.19 -8.25
C ASP A 129 -1.40 1.73 -7.60
N THR A 130 -1.29 0.80 -6.66
CA THR A 130 -2.45 0.28 -5.92
C THR A 130 -3.09 1.38 -5.07
N SER A 131 -2.28 2.16 -4.35
CA SER A 131 -2.78 3.26 -3.52
C SER A 131 -3.35 4.39 -4.36
N GLU A 132 -2.71 4.75 -5.48
CA GLU A 132 -3.20 5.75 -6.43
C GLU A 132 -4.58 5.37 -6.98
N LEU A 133 -4.73 4.11 -7.42
CA LEU A 133 -6.01 3.58 -7.89
C LEU A 133 -7.09 3.70 -6.82
N MET A 134 -6.76 3.38 -5.56
CA MET A 134 -7.68 3.49 -4.43
C MET A 134 -8.04 4.93 -4.11
N PHE A 135 -7.07 5.84 -4.12
CA PHE A 135 -7.30 7.28 -3.94
C PHE A 135 -8.23 7.85 -5.00
N LYS A 136 -7.97 7.53 -6.27
CA LYS A 136 -8.82 7.92 -7.40
C LYS A 136 -10.26 7.43 -7.25
N ASN A 137 -10.45 6.31 -6.54
CA ASN A 137 -11.75 5.74 -6.24
C ASN A 137 -12.34 6.19 -4.88
N GLY A 138 -11.80 7.26 -4.28
CA GLY A 138 -12.37 7.88 -3.08
C GLY A 138 -12.06 7.15 -1.77
N VAL A 139 -11.10 6.21 -1.76
CA VAL A 139 -10.63 5.60 -0.52
C VAL A 139 -9.89 6.65 0.32
N SER A 140 -10.28 6.78 1.59
CA SER A 140 -9.65 7.76 2.48
C SER A 140 -8.20 7.39 2.84
N PRO A 141 -7.31 8.39 3.04
CA PRO A 141 -5.94 8.15 3.48
C PRO A 141 -5.84 7.31 4.75
N GLN A 142 -6.74 7.49 5.71
CA GLN A 142 -6.75 6.74 6.97
C GLN A 142 -7.02 5.24 6.74
N ASN A 143 -7.90 4.90 5.78
CA ASN A 143 -8.16 3.51 5.44
C ASN A 143 -6.95 2.86 4.77
N LEU A 144 -6.25 3.59 3.90
CA LEU A 144 -5.01 3.11 3.28
C LEU A 144 -3.88 2.97 4.29
N TYR A 145 -3.72 3.94 5.20
CA TYR A 145 -2.74 3.87 6.30
C TYR A 145 -2.88 2.56 7.07
N ARG A 146 -4.10 2.19 7.46
CA ARG A 146 -4.36 0.94 8.19
C ARG A 146 -3.95 -0.31 7.39
N ILE A 147 -4.15 -0.31 6.08
CA ILE A 147 -3.77 -1.43 5.22
C ILE A 147 -2.25 -1.52 5.11
N LEU A 148 -1.58 -0.38 4.89
CA LEU A 148 -0.13 -0.31 4.79
C LEU A 148 0.55 -0.68 6.11
N ASP A 149 0.00 -0.23 7.26
CA ASP A 149 0.50 -0.56 8.60
C ASP A 149 0.42 -2.07 8.86
N LYS A 150 -0.72 -2.70 8.53
CA LYS A 150 -0.88 -4.16 8.62
C LYS A 150 0.09 -4.93 7.74
N ARG A 151 0.53 -4.33 6.63
CA ARG A 151 1.51 -4.92 5.72
C ARG A 151 2.96 -4.63 6.11
N GLY A 152 3.18 -3.91 7.22
CA GLY A 152 4.51 -3.60 7.73
C GLY A 152 5.23 -2.49 6.95
N VAL A 153 4.52 -1.69 6.17
CA VAL A 153 5.13 -0.52 5.51
C VAL A 153 5.49 0.49 6.59
N GLY A 154 6.78 0.82 6.73
CA GLY A 154 7.26 1.79 7.73
C GLY A 154 6.76 3.21 7.48
N MET A 155 6.82 4.08 8.51
CA MET A 155 6.36 5.46 8.39
C MET A 155 7.08 6.26 7.30
N ASP A 156 8.39 6.04 7.12
CA ASP A 156 9.17 6.67 6.04
C ASP A 156 8.64 6.29 4.65
N GLY A 157 8.29 5.01 4.46
CA GLY A 157 7.72 4.50 3.21
C GLY A 157 6.33 5.07 2.96
N MET A 158 5.47 5.08 3.99
CA MET A 158 4.15 5.70 3.89
C MET A 158 4.24 7.20 3.63
N TYR A 159 5.18 7.91 4.28
CA TYR A 159 5.38 9.33 4.06
C TYR A 159 5.71 9.63 2.60
N LYS A 160 6.70 8.94 2.02
CA LYS A 160 7.05 9.06 0.61
C LYS A 160 5.86 8.78 -0.30
N LEU A 161 5.11 7.71 -0.02
CA LEU A 161 3.90 7.37 -0.75
C LEU A 161 2.85 8.48 -0.69
N TRP A 162 2.57 9.05 0.49
CA TRP A 162 1.60 10.14 0.62
C TRP A 162 2.03 11.40 -0.14
N ARG A 163 3.32 11.73 -0.11
CA ARG A 163 3.88 12.85 -0.88
C ARG A 163 3.75 12.62 -2.38
N ASP A 164 4.05 11.40 -2.86
CA ASP A 164 3.87 11.00 -4.25
C ASP A 164 2.41 11.08 -4.70
N LEU A 165 1.47 10.81 -3.79
CA LEU A 165 0.04 10.93 -4.02
C LEU A 165 -0.50 12.36 -3.83
N GLY A 166 0.40 13.33 -3.62
CA GLY A 166 0.06 14.75 -3.55
C GLY A 166 -0.57 15.21 -2.24
N LEU A 167 -0.45 14.43 -1.15
CA LEU A 167 -0.95 14.87 0.15
C LEU A 167 -0.04 15.96 0.73
N ASP A 168 -0.67 17.01 1.24
CA ASP A 168 0.01 18.07 1.97
C ASP A 168 0.45 17.61 3.37
N GLU A 169 1.41 18.33 3.94
CA GLU A 169 2.02 17.97 5.23
C GLU A 169 1.04 17.97 6.39
N ARG A 170 0.05 18.88 6.39
CA ARG A 170 -0.94 18.94 7.48
C ARG A 170 -1.85 17.72 7.41
N ARG A 171 -2.24 17.30 6.22
CA ARG A 171 -3.04 16.10 6.04
C ARG A 171 -2.27 14.84 6.44
N ILE A 172 -1.00 14.75 6.09
CA ILE A 172 -0.14 13.64 6.52
C ILE A 172 0.00 13.62 8.04
N TYR A 173 0.29 14.77 8.65
CA TYR A 173 0.36 14.93 10.10
C TYR A 173 -0.93 14.45 10.78
N ASN A 174 -2.09 14.90 10.28
CA ASN A 174 -3.39 14.51 10.81
C ASN A 174 -3.60 13.00 10.77
N ILE A 175 -3.19 12.29 9.70
CA ILE A 175 -3.28 10.82 9.64
C ILE A 175 -2.52 10.18 10.81
N TRP A 176 -1.34 10.69 11.14
CA TRP A 176 -0.49 10.15 12.20
C TRP A 176 -1.00 10.45 13.61
N VAL A 177 -1.59 11.62 13.85
CA VAL A 177 -2.05 12.01 15.21
C VAL A 177 -3.51 11.66 15.50
N THR A 178 -4.33 11.46 14.46
CA THR A 178 -5.73 11.04 14.61
C THR A 178 -5.97 9.56 14.30
N GLY A 179 -4.95 8.83 13.86
CA GLY A 179 -5.04 7.41 13.55
C GLY A 179 -5.33 6.55 14.79
N GLU A 180 -5.79 5.31 14.55
CA GLU A 180 -6.02 4.30 15.61
C GLU A 180 -4.75 4.07 16.45
N LYS A 181 -3.59 4.02 15.79
CA LYS A 181 -2.27 4.00 16.41
C LYS A 181 -1.61 5.36 16.25
N LYS A 182 -1.85 6.25 17.22
CA LYS A 182 -1.26 7.59 17.23
C LYS A 182 0.25 7.51 17.27
N LYS A 183 0.89 8.35 16.46
CA LYS A 183 2.34 8.47 16.43
C LYS A 183 2.81 9.53 17.40
N THR A 184 3.92 9.24 18.05
CA THR A 184 4.57 10.18 18.96
C THR A 184 5.20 11.32 18.18
N SER A 185 5.38 12.46 18.84
CA SER A 185 6.06 13.61 18.23
C SER A 185 7.46 13.27 17.75
N GLY A 186 8.16 12.34 18.42
CA GLY A 186 9.48 11.89 18.02
C GLY A 186 9.50 11.05 16.75
N GLU A 187 8.60 10.06 16.63
CA GLU A 187 8.45 9.28 15.39
C GLU A 187 8.15 10.21 14.19
N ILE A 188 7.25 11.18 14.38
CA ILE A 188 6.87 12.13 13.34
C ILE A 188 8.05 13.05 12.97
N TYR A 189 8.74 13.59 13.98
CA TYR A 189 9.91 14.46 13.77
C TYR A 189 11.01 13.72 13.01
N GLU A 190 11.30 12.48 13.38
CA GLU A 190 12.34 11.66 12.74
C GLU A 190 12.06 11.49 11.24
N VAL A 191 10.83 11.14 10.86
CA VAL A 191 10.45 10.97 9.45
C VAL A 191 10.58 12.27 8.67
N TRP A 192 10.10 13.39 9.22
CA TRP A 192 10.23 14.69 8.59
C TRP A 192 11.68 15.17 8.48
N TYR A 193 12.49 14.90 9.50
CA TYR A 193 13.92 15.21 9.51
C TYR A 193 14.67 14.39 8.47
N LYS A 194 14.42 13.08 8.38
CA LYS A 194 14.96 12.21 7.31
C LYS A 194 14.52 12.64 5.92
N ALA A 195 13.34 13.23 5.79
CA ALA A 195 12.85 13.82 4.55
C ALA A 195 13.48 15.19 4.23
N GLY A 196 14.43 15.67 5.04
CA GLY A 196 15.18 16.90 4.81
C GLY A 196 14.46 18.17 5.27
N LYS A 197 13.37 18.08 6.05
CA LYS A 197 12.74 19.28 6.60
C LYS A 197 13.60 19.88 7.69
N SER A 198 13.78 21.20 7.66
CA SER A 198 14.41 21.88 8.78
C SER A 198 13.45 21.91 9.96
N LYS A 199 14.04 21.97 11.16
CA LYS A 199 13.32 22.24 12.40
C LYS A 199 12.39 23.46 12.30
N ARG A 200 12.85 24.54 11.68
CA ARG A 200 12.04 25.76 11.48
C ARG A 200 10.81 25.47 10.63
N ASP A 201 10.96 24.69 9.56
CA ASP A 201 9.84 24.31 8.70
C ASP A 201 8.83 23.46 9.46
N ILE A 202 9.30 22.50 10.26
CA ILE A 202 8.43 21.65 11.09
C ILE A 202 7.63 22.49 12.09
N LEU A 203 8.29 23.40 12.82
CA LEU A 203 7.60 24.27 13.78
C LEU A 203 6.58 25.19 13.07
N SER A 204 6.95 25.73 11.90
CA SER A 204 6.05 26.54 11.07
C SER A 204 4.84 25.74 10.58
N LEU A 205 5.03 24.49 10.14
CA LEU A 205 3.96 23.59 9.72
C LEU A 205 2.97 23.32 10.85
N LEU A 206 3.49 23.15 12.07
CA LEU A 206 2.71 22.92 13.29
C LEU A 206 2.14 24.21 13.90
N GLY A 207 2.42 25.38 13.30
CA GLY A 207 1.96 26.68 13.77
C GLY A 207 2.52 27.08 15.14
N ILE A 208 3.67 26.54 15.53
CA ILE A 208 4.31 26.82 16.81
C ILE A 208 5.25 28.01 16.66
N ASN A 209 5.13 28.98 17.57
CA ASN A 209 6.05 30.09 17.68
C ASN A 209 6.22 30.48 19.15
N GLN A 210 7.18 31.37 19.42
CA GLN A 210 7.56 31.77 20.76
C GLN A 210 6.42 32.46 21.55
N ARG A 211 5.39 32.98 20.87
CA ARG A 211 4.24 33.65 21.51
C ARG A 211 3.13 32.69 21.90
N ASN A 212 3.06 31.51 21.28
CA ASN A 212 1.97 30.56 21.49
C ASN A 212 2.43 29.19 21.98
N VAL A 213 3.73 29.00 22.21
CA VAL A 213 4.29 27.68 22.58
C VAL A 213 3.59 27.06 23.79
N ASP A 214 3.31 27.84 24.83
CA ASP A 214 2.74 27.31 26.08
C ASP A 214 1.29 26.85 25.93
N THR A 215 0.55 27.43 24.97
CA THR A 215 -0.85 27.13 24.69
C THR A 215 -1.05 26.25 23.45
N ASN A 216 0.02 25.98 22.69
CA ASN A 216 -0.07 25.19 21.46
C ASN A 216 -0.24 23.70 21.76
N TYR A 217 -1.20 23.06 21.08
CA TYR A 217 -1.43 21.61 21.18
C TYR A 217 -0.17 20.78 20.88
N ASN A 218 0.68 21.29 19.96
CA ASN A 218 1.90 20.65 19.52
C ASN A 218 3.14 21.07 20.34
N ARG A 219 2.98 21.69 21.52
CA ARG A 219 4.11 22.19 22.34
C ARG A 219 5.20 21.16 22.61
N GLY A 220 4.86 19.87 22.63
CA GLY A 220 5.83 18.79 22.77
C GLY A 220 6.93 18.80 21.70
N PHE A 221 6.59 19.19 20.46
CA PHE A 221 7.60 19.36 19.40
C PHE A 221 8.59 20.49 19.72
N TRP A 222 8.11 21.58 20.34
CA TRP A 222 9.00 22.66 20.74
C TRP A 222 9.87 22.27 21.92
N LEU A 223 9.32 21.62 22.95
CA LEU A 223 10.11 21.23 24.12
C LEU A 223 11.20 20.20 23.81
N CYS A 224 10.95 19.30 22.85
CA CYS A 224 11.90 18.24 22.50
C CYS A 224 12.89 18.62 21.40
N TYR A 225 12.51 19.54 20.51
CA TYR A 225 13.27 19.82 19.29
C TYR A 225 13.56 21.30 19.06
N ASN A 226 13.06 22.22 19.90
CA ASN A 226 13.48 23.63 19.92
C ASN A 226 14.75 23.87 20.73
#